data_AF-A0A7S0AJ33-F1
#
_entry.id   AF-A0A7S0AJ33-F1
#
_cell.length_a   1.000
_cell.length_b   1.000
_cell.length_c   1.000
_cell.angle_alpha   90.00
_cell.angle_beta   90.00
_cell.angle_gamma   90.00
#
_symmetry.space_group_name_H-M   'P 1'
#
loop_
_entity.id
_entity.type
_entity.pdbx_description
1 polymer ?
#
loop_
_entity_poly.entity_id
_entity_poly.type
_entity_poly.pdbx_seq_one_letter_code
_entity_poly.pdbx_strand_id
1 'polypeptide(L)'
;LEPGDLLLYESSKCLHGRPKKFNGAWYSSLFIHYHPTRWDAKQVADDIVHRIPPSWHEVKPRTDGVDPVMVRGTSFREPECEHDWCALKGARQWKGPVEEGTFLSGSGEIKDLHLDRVPVQGPVPIKGEDEL
;
A
#
# COMPACT_ATOMS: atom_id res chain seq x y z
N LEU A 1 -12.05 0.52 -9.46
CA LEU A 1 -11.39 1.61 -10.18
C LEU A 1 -11.75 1.47 -11.64
N GLU A 2 -12.37 2.49 -12.18
CA GLU A 2 -12.64 2.68 -13.60
C GLU A 2 -11.44 3.38 -14.26
N PRO A 3 -11.30 3.32 -15.60
CA PRO A 3 -10.27 4.08 -16.30
C PRO A 3 -10.35 5.56 -15.95
N GLY A 4 -9.23 6.14 -15.49
CA GLY A 4 -9.15 7.54 -15.06
C GLY A 4 -9.26 7.75 -13.55
N ASP A 5 -9.72 6.76 -12.79
CA ASP A 5 -9.74 6.84 -11.32
C ASP A 5 -8.32 6.93 -10.76
N LEU A 6 -8.16 7.80 -9.76
CA LEU A 6 -6.94 7.91 -8.96
C LEU A 6 -7.17 7.28 -7.59
N LEU A 7 -6.22 6.46 -7.14
CA LEU A 7 -6.20 5.89 -5.80
C LEU A 7 -4.94 6.36 -5.08
N LEU A 8 -5.13 7.13 -4.02
CA LEU A 8 -4.06 7.42 -3.08
C LEU A 8 -4.12 6.44 -1.91
N TYR A 9 -3.01 5.74 -1.68
CA TYR A 9 -2.91 4.76 -0.61
C TYR A 9 -1.45 4.56 -0.17
N GLU A 10 -1.26 4.13 1.07
CA GLU A 10 0.06 3.83 1.63
C GLU A 10 0.52 2.43 1.19
N SER A 11 1.17 2.34 0.02
CA SER A 11 1.49 1.07 -0.62
C SER A 11 2.42 0.16 0.19
N SER A 12 3.33 0.73 0.99
CA SER A 12 4.34 -0.03 1.74
C SER A 12 3.81 -0.68 3.03
N LYS A 13 2.64 -0.25 3.52
CA LYS A 13 2.06 -0.70 4.80
C LYS A 13 0.71 -1.36 4.64
N CYS A 14 -0.10 -0.90 3.70
CA CYS A 14 -1.40 -1.50 3.45
C CYS A 14 -1.22 -2.79 2.65
N LEU A 15 -1.64 -3.92 3.21
CA LEU A 15 -1.78 -5.14 2.45
C LEU A 15 -2.86 -4.94 1.38
N HIS A 16 -2.48 -5.01 0.11
CA HIS A 16 -3.37 -4.67 -1.00
C HIS A 16 -3.18 -5.62 -2.18
N GLY A 17 -4.24 -5.78 -2.96
CA GLY A 17 -4.26 -6.67 -4.12
C GLY A 17 -5.59 -6.53 -4.86
N ARG A 18 -5.72 -7.24 -5.99
CA ARG A 18 -7.01 -7.35 -6.67
C ARG A 18 -7.79 -8.51 -6.05
N PRO A 19 -9.07 -8.31 -5.68
CA PRO A 19 -9.89 -9.38 -5.12
C PRO A 19 -10.23 -10.46 -6.14
N LYS A 20 -10.05 -10.19 -7.44
CA LYS A 20 -10.33 -11.12 -8.54
C LYS A 20 -9.22 -11.07 -9.56
N LYS A 21 -8.96 -12.23 -10.18
CA LYS A 21 -8.07 -12.32 -11.35
C LYS A 21 -8.65 -11.46 -12.47
N PHE A 22 -7.79 -10.68 -13.11
CA PHE A 22 -8.19 -9.87 -14.25
C PHE A 22 -8.54 -10.78 -15.42
N ASN A 23 -9.72 -10.57 -16.02
CA ASN A 23 -10.15 -11.27 -17.24
C ASN A 23 -10.29 -10.24 -18.37
N GLY A 24 -9.22 -10.02 -19.13
CA GLY A 24 -9.20 -9.07 -20.23
C GLY A 24 -7.90 -9.17 -21.02
N ALA A 25 -7.84 -8.47 -22.16
CA ALA A 25 -6.70 -8.53 -23.07
C ALA A 25 -5.50 -7.70 -22.59
N TRP A 26 -5.74 -6.56 -21.93
CA TRP A 26 -4.69 -5.67 -21.47
C TRP A 26 -5.15 -4.89 -20.24
N TYR A 27 -4.17 -4.53 -19.40
CA TYR A 27 -4.37 -3.69 -18.23
C TYR A 27 -3.16 -2.75 -18.11
N SER A 28 -3.40 -1.48 -17.77
CA SER A 28 -2.35 -0.50 -17.51
C SER A 28 -2.64 0.28 -16.23
N SER A 29 -1.58 0.56 -15.47
CA SER A 29 -1.60 1.37 -14.25
C SER A 29 -0.33 2.21 -14.17
N LEU A 30 -0.47 3.46 -13.76
CA LEU A 30 0.65 4.34 -13.44
C LEU A 30 0.77 4.45 -11.92
N PHE A 31 1.99 4.31 -11.41
CA PHE A 31 2.30 4.49 -9.99
C PHE A 31 3.23 5.69 -9.84
N ILE A 32 2.83 6.64 -9.01
CA ILE A 32 3.65 7.80 -8.65
C ILE A 32 3.97 7.69 -7.17
N HIS A 33 5.26 7.62 -6.85
CA HIS A 33 5.74 7.61 -5.48
C HIS A 33 6.21 9.02 -5.12
N TYR A 34 5.82 9.50 -3.95
CA TYR A 34 6.25 10.79 -3.42
C TYR A 34 6.59 10.64 -1.94
N HIS A 35 7.42 11.54 -1.44
CA HIS A 35 7.76 11.62 -0.02
C HIS A 35 7.69 13.08 0.44
N PRO A 36 7.50 13.34 1.75
CA PRO A 36 7.60 14.67 2.33
C PRO A 36 8.93 15.37 1.98
N THR A 37 8.92 16.69 1.87
CA THR A 37 10.13 17.49 1.56
C THR A 37 11.17 17.46 2.68
N ARG A 38 10.76 17.20 3.93
CA ARG A 38 11.63 17.03 5.11
C ARG A 38 11.82 15.56 5.46
N TRP A 39 11.99 14.72 4.45
CA TRP A 39 12.22 13.29 4.61
C TRP A 39 13.71 13.00 4.79
N ASP A 40 14.11 12.52 5.98
CA ASP A 40 15.48 12.09 6.23
C ASP A 40 15.71 10.70 5.63
N ALA A 41 16.30 10.68 4.42
CA ALA A 41 16.57 9.44 3.71
C ALA A 41 17.52 8.49 4.47
N LYS A 42 18.45 9.03 5.25
CA LYS A 42 19.40 8.22 6.03
C LYS A 42 18.70 7.55 7.20
N GLN A 43 17.92 8.32 7.96
CA GLN A 43 17.12 7.76 9.04
C GLN A 43 16.19 6.65 8.52
N VAL A 44 15.57 6.87 7.37
CA VAL A 44 14.66 5.89 6.75
C VAL A 44 15.41 4.63 6.31
N ALA A 45 16.61 4.77 5.73
CA ALA A 45 17.44 3.62 5.37
C ALA A 45 17.85 2.81 6.62
N ASP A 46 18.28 3.51 7.67
CA ASP A 46 18.62 2.87 8.96
C ASP A 46 17.39 2.13 9.53
N ASP A 47 16.22 2.77 9.54
CA ASP A 47 14.95 2.18 9.94
C ASP A 47 14.62 0.89 9.16
N ILE A 48 14.82 0.89 7.84
CA ILE A 48 14.52 -0.27 6.99
C ILE A 48 15.39 -1.47 7.40
N VAL A 49 16.68 -1.26 7.65
CA VAL A 49 17.60 -2.33 8.06
C VAL A 49 17.18 -2.93 9.40
N HIS A 50 16.75 -2.11 10.35
CA HIS A 50 16.39 -2.56 11.71
C HIS A 50 14.94 -3.08 11.82
N ARG A 51 14.11 -2.91 10.79
CA ARG A 51 12.70 -3.37 10.77
C ARG A 51 12.53 -4.86 10.52
N ILE A 52 13.58 -5.56 10.10
CA ILE A 52 13.54 -7.01 9.88
C ILE A 52 14.10 -7.70 11.13
N PRO A 53 13.27 -8.36 11.96
CA PRO A 53 13.75 -9.14 13.10
C PRO A 53 14.81 -10.17 12.67
N PRO A 54 15.87 -10.38 13.47
CA PRO A 54 16.90 -11.36 13.13
C PRO A 54 16.36 -12.75 12.83
N SER A 55 15.27 -13.17 13.48
CA SER A 55 14.63 -14.48 13.29
C SER A 55 13.69 -14.58 12.07
N TRP A 56 13.52 -13.52 11.27
CA TRP A 56 12.57 -13.53 10.15
C TRP A 56 12.95 -14.50 9.02
N HIS A 57 14.22 -14.94 8.96
CA HIS A 57 14.71 -15.94 8.02
C HIS A 57 14.40 -17.39 8.46
N GLU A 58 13.94 -17.59 9.69
CA GLU A 58 13.64 -18.92 10.22
C GLU A 58 12.36 -19.47 9.58
N VAL A 59 12.48 -20.58 8.86
CA VAL A 59 11.33 -21.28 8.29
C VAL A 59 10.64 -22.06 9.41
N LYS A 60 9.46 -21.59 9.81
CA LYS A 60 8.62 -22.31 10.78
C LYS A 60 7.96 -23.52 10.12
N PRO A 61 7.76 -24.64 10.85
CA PRO A 61 7.00 -25.76 10.35
C PRO A 61 5.56 -25.33 10.02
N ARG A 62 4.89 -26.08 9.13
CA ARG A 62 3.49 -25.82 8.80
C ARG A 62 2.65 -25.89 10.07
N THR A 63 1.88 -24.84 10.33
CA THR A 63 0.89 -24.82 11.40
C THR A 63 -0.42 -25.37 10.86
N ASP A 64 -1.00 -26.36 11.54
CA ASP A 64 -2.31 -26.88 11.18
C ASP A 64 -3.39 -25.79 11.30
N GLY A 65 -4.32 -25.76 10.34
CA GLY A 65 -5.41 -24.76 10.30
C GLY A 65 -5.01 -23.38 9.79
N VAL A 66 -3.79 -23.21 9.27
CA VAL A 66 -3.36 -21.97 8.58
C VAL A 66 -3.29 -22.21 7.07
N ASP A 67 -3.93 -21.32 6.31
CA ASP A 67 -3.92 -21.38 4.85
C ASP A 67 -2.49 -21.17 4.32
N PRO A 68 -2.04 -21.98 3.34
CA PRO A 68 -0.71 -21.83 2.78
C PRO A 68 -0.58 -20.51 2.02
N VAL A 69 0.45 -19.72 2.32
CA VAL A 69 0.80 -18.50 1.59
C VAL A 69 2.08 -18.75 0.79
N MET A 70 2.06 -18.42 -0.50
CA MET A 70 3.24 -18.45 -1.37
C MET A 70 3.67 -17.03 -1.75
N VAL A 71 4.94 -16.69 -1.52
CA VAL A 71 5.55 -15.46 -2.03
C VAL A 71 6.01 -15.66 -3.47
N ARG A 72 5.66 -14.71 -4.36
CA ARG A 72 6.04 -14.66 -5.78
C ARG A 72 6.51 -13.24 -6.11
N GLY A 73 7.83 -13.06 -6.18
CA GLY A 73 8.43 -11.75 -6.39
C GLY A 73 8.07 -10.81 -5.24
N THR A 74 7.41 -9.69 -5.55
CA THR A 74 6.90 -8.71 -4.57
C THR A 74 5.44 -8.96 -4.16
N SER A 75 4.83 -10.05 -4.60
CA SER A 75 3.46 -10.43 -4.28
C SER A 75 3.40 -11.72 -3.48
N PHE A 76 2.23 -12.03 -2.93
CA PHE A 76 1.94 -13.31 -2.29
C PHE A 76 0.55 -13.78 -2.72
N ARG A 77 0.31 -15.08 -2.62
CA ARG A 77 -0.94 -15.71 -3.04
C ARG A 77 -1.26 -16.92 -2.18
N GLU A 78 -2.54 -17.16 -1.94
CA GLU A 78 -3.03 -18.34 -1.21
C GLU A 78 -3.62 -19.34 -2.23
N PRO A 79 -2.84 -20.32 -2.70
CA PRO A 79 -3.15 -21.11 -3.89
C PRO A 79 -4.38 -22.01 -3.75
N GLU A 80 -4.76 -22.34 -2.53
CA GLU A 80 -5.91 -23.20 -2.23
C GLU A 80 -7.22 -22.39 -2.14
N CYS A 81 -7.14 -21.06 -2.27
CA CYS A 81 -8.26 -20.15 -2.08
C CYS A 81 -8.85 -19.66 -3.41
N GLU A 82 -10.14 -19.36 -3.41
CA GLU A 82 -10.78 -18.69 -4.55
C GLU A 82 -10.10 -17.35 -4.85
N HIS A 83 -9.82 -17.10 -6.13
CA HIS A 83 -9.08 -15.93 -6.59
C HIS A 83 -7.67 -15.75 -5.99
N ASP A 84 -7.11 -16.81 -5.40
CA ASP A 84 -5.85 -16.84 -4.68
C ASP A 84 -5.84 -16.02 -3.36
N TRP A 85 -7.02 -15.79 -2.74
CA TRP A 85 -7.17 -15.04 -1.48
C TRP A 85 -8.25 -15.61 -0.55
N CYS A 86 -7.85 -16.21 0.57
CA CYS A 86 -8.76 -16.64 1.64
C CYS A 86 -9.20 -15.46 2.51
N ALA A 87 -8.26 -14.61 2.94
CA ALA A 87 -8.55 -13.52 3.87
C ALA A 87 -9.36 -12.35 3.25
N LEU A 88 -9.31 -12.18 1.93
CA LEU A 88 -9.96 -11.04 1.26
C LEU A 88 -11.42 -11.28 0.89
N LYS A 89 -11.99 -12.46 1.17
CA LYS A 89 -13.40 -12.76 0.88
C LYS A 89 -14.38 -11.76 1.53
N GLY A 90 -14.03 -11.25 2.72
CA GLY A 90 -14.78 -10.25 3.47
C GLY A 90 -14.22 -8.83 3.37
N ALA A 91 -13.20 -8.59 2.54
CA ALA A 91 -12.57 -7.27 2.46
C ALA A 91 -13.58 -6.22 1.99
N ARG A 92 -13.59 -5.07 2.66
CA ARG A 92 -14.46 -3.95 2.30
C ARG A 92 -14.07 -3.44 0.92
N GLN A 93 -14.94 -3.61 -0.05
CA GLN A 93 -14.75 -3.03 -1.38
C GLN A 93 -14.99 -1.53 -1.29
N TRP A 94 -13.90 -0.78 -1.41
CA TRP A 94 -13.98 0.67 -1.47
C TRP A 94 -14.28 1.11 -2.91
N LYS A 95 -15.36 1.85 -3.10
CA LYS A 95 -15.78 2.40 -4.39
C LYS A 95 -15.82 3.91 -4.27
N GLY A 96 -15.14 4.60 -5.17
CA GLY A 96 -15.21 6.06 -5.27
C GLY A 96 -16.47 6.53 -5.99
N PRO A 97 -16.68 7.86 -6.09
CA PRO A 97 -15.85 8.90 -5.46
C PRO A 97 -16.04 8.95 -3.94
N VAL A 98 -14.97 9.26 -3.22
CA VAL A 98 -15.02 9.47 -1.76
C VAL A 98 -15.40 10.90 -1.45
N GLU A 99 -15.95 11.13 -0.26
CA GLU A 99 -16.11 12.49 0.26
C GLU A 99 -14.74 13.15 0.41
N GLU A 100 -14.60 14.36 -0.13
CA GLU A 100 -13.38 15.15 -0.04
C GLU A 100 -12.97 15.34 1.43
N GLY A 101 -11.67 15.25 1.70
CA GLY A 101 -11.16 15.36 3.07
C GLY A 101 -11.34 14.10 3.92
N THR A 102 -11.81 12.97 3.37
CA THR A 102 -11.93 11.70 4.12
C THR A 102 -11.04 10.58 3.57
N PHE A 103 -10.70 9.60 4.40
CA PHE A 103 -9.95 8.41 4.00
C PHE A 103 -10.39 7.13 4.72
N LEU A 104 -10.20 5.96 4.09
CA LEU A 104 -10.33 4.66 4.75
C LEU A 104 -9.06 4.37 5.54
N SER A 105 -9.18 4.24 6.85
CA SER A 105 -8.07 3.76 7.68
C SER A 105 -7.91 2.23 7.59
N GLY A 106 -6.72 1.73 7.96
CA GLY A 106 -6.44 0.30 8.00
C GLY A 106 -7.34 -0.53 8.96
N SER A 107 -8.03 0.13 9.89
CA SER A 107 -9.05 -0.50 10.75
C SER A 107 -10.42 -0.65 10.07
N GLY A 108 -10.59 -0.15 8.84
CA GLY A 108 -11.86 -0.20 8.12
C GLY A 108 -12.80 0.98 8.43
N GLU A 109 -12.35 1.94 9.23
CA GLU A 109 -13.10 3.14 9.61
C GLU A 109 -12.80 4.31 8.67
N ILE A 110 -13.83 5.10 8.35
CA ILE A 110 -13.68 6.37 7.61
C ILE A 110 -13.22 7.43 8.61
N LYS A 111 -12.14 8.14 8.28
CA LYS A 111 -11.55 9.20 9.13
C LYS A 111 -11.40 10.49 8.32
N ASP A 112 -11.45 11.61 9.05
CA ASP A 112 -11.20 12.94 8.51
C ASP A 112 -9.68 13.15 8.35
N LEU A 113 -9.28 13.68 7.19
CA LEU A 113 -7.90 13.96 6.83
C LEU A 113 -7.40 15.27 7.46
N HIS A 114 -8.30 16.06 8.07
CA HIS A 114 -8.01 17.31 8.77
C HIS A 114 -7.22 18.31 7.92
N LEU A 115 -7.54 18.43 6.63
CA LEU A 115 -6.83 19.29 5.68
C LEU A 115 -6.82 20.77 6.11
N ASP A 116 -7.89 21.22 6.78
CA ASP A 116 -8.04 22.60 7.26
C ASP A 116 -7.05 22.99 8.37
N ARG A 117 -6.37 22.01 8.98
CA ARG A 117 -5.45 22.24 10.12
C ARG A 117 -4.00 22.41 9.72
N VAL A 118 -3.67 22.21 8.44
CA VAL A 118 -2.31 22.39 7.94
C VAL A 118 -2.30 23.69 7.14
N PRO A 119 -1.65 24.77 7.64
CA PRO A 119 -1.41 25.94 6.81
C PRO A 119 -0.73 25.45 5.53
N VAL A 120 -1.26 25.82 4.36
CA VAL A 120 -0.58 25.58 3.09
C VAL A 120 0.75 26.31 3.19
N GLN A 121 1.80 25.59 3.54
CA GLN A 121 3.15 26.11 3.50
C GLN A 121 3.40 26.37 2.01
N GLY A 122 3.68 27.63 1.68
CA GLY A 122 3.98 28.03 0.31
C GLY A 122 5.04 27.13 -0.33
N PRO A 123 5.18 27.17 -1.67
CA PRO A 123 6.04 26.24 -2.41
C PRO A 123 7.41 26.13 -1.73
N VAL A 124 7.73 24.92 -1.26
CA VAL A 124 9.06 24.60 -0.75
C VAL A 124 9.98 24.57 -1.96
N PRO A 125 11.05 25.37 -2.00
CA PRO A 125 11.98 25.35 -3.13
C PRO A 125 12.47 23.93 -3.36
N ILE A 126 12.32 23.44 -4.59
CA ILE A 126 12.88 22.16 -5.00
C ILE A 126 14.39 22.31 -4.94
N LYS A 127 15.06 21.66 -3.98
CA LYS A 127 16.52 21.59 -3.97
C LYS A 127 16.94 20.75 -5.17
N GLY A 128 17.47 21.39 -6.22
CA GLY A 128 18.02 20.66 -7.37
C GLY A 128 18.20 21.41 -8.69
N GLU A 129 18.18 22.74 -8.75
CA GLU A 129 18.56 23.46 -9.99
C GLU A 129 20.05 23.85 -10.07
N ASP A 130 20.83 23.69 -8.98
CA ASP A 130 22.25 24.08 -8.94
C ASP A 130 23.25 22.89 -8.94
N GLU A 131 22.79 21.66 -9.20
CA GLU A 131 23.69 20.48 -9.37
C GLU A 131 23.25 19.57 -10.53
N LEU A 132 23.12 20.14 -11.73
CA LEU A 132 23.10 19.40 -13.01
C LEU A 132 24.08 20.02 -14.02
#